data_AF-A0A0F9P3I5-F1
#
_entry.id   AF-A0A0F9P3I5-F1
#
_cell.length_a   1.000
_cell.length_b   1.000
_cell.length_c   1.000
_cell.angle_alpha   90.00
_cell.angle_beta   90.00
_cell.angle_gamma   90.00
#
_symmetry.space_group_name_H-M   'P 1'
#
loop_
_entity.id
_entity.type
_entity.pdbx_description
1 polymer ?
#
loop_
_entity_poly.entity_id
_entity_poly.type
_entity_poly.pdbx_seq_one_letter_code
_entity_poly.pdbx_strand_id
1 'polypeptide(L)'
;MKAVIYGTLSEEDLTRWRQVCGQFQALEMNPRAYSAQETEGILMRYYRTFGDIHKRYSVPEGTLISIAPTTGQIFEDTSHD
;
A
#
# COMPACT_ATOMS: atom_id res chain seq x y z
N MET A 1 22.13 6.87 0.74
CA MET A 1 21.70 5.94 -0.32
C MET A 1 20.75 6.69 -1.25
N LYS A 2 20.78 6.47 -2.58
CA LYS A 2 19.74 7.04 -3.47
C LYS A 2 18.53 6.12 -3.43
N ALA A 3 17.33 6.66 -3.19
CA ALA A 3 16.10 5.88 -3.22
C ALA A 3 15.87 5.32 -4.63
N VAL A 4 15.62 4.01 -4.73
CA VAL A 4 15.20 3.38 -5.99
C VAL A 4 13.73 3.73 -6.20
N ILE A 5 13.41 4.34 -7.34
CA ILE A 5 12.04 4.74 -7.71
C ILE A 5 11.56 3.80 -8.81
N TYR A 6 10.45 3.11 -8.56
CA TYR A 6 9.86 2.17 -9.53
C TYR A 6 8.86 2.86 -10.47
N GLY A 7 8.28 3.98 -10.03
CA GLY A 7 7.36 4.76 -10.85
C GLY A 7 6.37 5.55 -10.01
N THR A 8 5.31 5.98 -10.67
CA THR A 8 4.18 6.69 -10.05
C THR A 8 2.90 5.99 -10.44
N LEU A 9 2.02 5.76 -9.46
CA LEU A 9 0.68 5.21 -9.71
C LEU A 9 -0.10 6.10 -10.70
N SER A 10 -0.86 5.44 -11.57
CA SER A 10 -1.93 6.09 -12.34
C SER A 10 -2.94 6.73 -11.37
N GLU A 11 -3.71 7.72 -11.82
CA GLU A 11 -4.74 8.34 -10.96
C GLU A 11 -5.78 7.34 -10.45
N GLU A 12 -6.13 6.36 -11.29
CA GLU A 12 -7.05 5.28 -10.94
C GLU A 12 -6.46 4.38 -9.83
N ASP A 13 -5.21 3.95 -9.99
CA ASP A 13 -4.54 3.11 -9.00
C ASP A 13 -4.24 3.89 -7.71
N LEU A 14 -3.89 5.17 -7.81
CA LEU A 14 -3.68 6.04 -6.65
C LEU A 14 -4.97 6.23 -5.85
N THR A 15 -6.11 6.38 -6.54
CA THR A 15 -7.42 6.48 -5.87
C THR A 15 -7.75 5.19 -5.12
N ARG A 16 -7.55 4.02 -5.74
CA ARG A 16 -7.71 2.72 -5.07
C ARG A 16 -6.77 2.58 -3.87
N TRP A 17 -5.50 2.94 -4.06
CA TRP A 17 -4.48 2.88 -3.02
C TRP A 17 -4.85 3.73 -1.81
N ARG A 18 -5.30 4.97 -2.03
CA ARG A 18 -5.77 5.87 -0.96
C ARG A 18 -6.96 5.31 -0.21
N GLN A 19 -7.92 4.69 -0.90
CA GLN A 19 -9.09 4.10 -0.26
C GLN A 19 -8.70 2.95 0.68
N VAL A 20 -7.85 2.01 0.21
CA VAL A 20 -7.43 0.89 1.06
C VAL A 20 -6.51 1.33 2.20
N CYS A 21 -5.62 2.30 1.96
CA CYS A 21 -4.79 2.89 3.01
C CYS A 21 -5.63 3.58 4.08
N GLY A 22 -6.64 4.36 3.68
CA GLY A 22 -7.52 5.04 4.63
C GLY A 22 -8.28 4.05 5.52
N GLN A 23 -8.76 2.94 4.94
CA GLN A 23 -9.40 1.86 5.71
C GLN A 23 -8.42 1.19 6.68
N PHE A 24 -7.20 0.90 6.21
CA PHE A 24 -6.16 0.28 7.02
C PHE A 24 -5.73 1.19 8.18
N GLN A 25 -5.49 2.48 7.92
CA GLN A 25 -5.14 3.45 8.97
C GLN A 25 -6.27 3.64 9.99
N ALA A 26 -7.54 3.66 9.54
CA ALA A 26 -8.66 3.75 10.46
C ALA A 26 -8.75 2.52 11.39
N LEU A 27 -8.45 1.33 10.86
CA LEU A 27 -8.31 0.11 11.64
C LEU A 27 -7.16 0.20 12.65
N GLU A 28 -5.98 0.67 12.24
CA GLU A 28 -4.82 0.83 13.14
C GLU A 28 -5.08 1.85 14.26
N MET A 29 -5.74 2.95 13.95
CA MET A 29 -6.06 4.01 14.92
C MET A 29 -7.13 3.60 15.93
N ASN A 30 -8.10 2.76 15.53
CA ASN A 30 -9.18 2.33 16.42
C ASN A 30 -9.62 0.88 16.12
N PRO A 31 -8.80 -0.13 16.48
CA PRO A 31 -9.06 -1.53 16.12
C PRO A 31 -10.33 -2.08 16.78
N ARG A 32 -10.76 -1.52 17.91
CA ARG A 32 -11.96 -1.96 18.64
C ARG A 32 -13.27 -1.52 17.99
N ALA A 33 -13.23 -0.59 17.03
CA ALA A 33 -14.41 -0.15 16.29
C ALA A 33 -14.85 -1.14 15.21
N TYR A 34 -14.04 -2.17 14.92
CA TYR A 34 -14.26 -3.12 13.84
C TYR A 34 -14.46 -4.53 14.39
N SER A 35 -15.36 -5.28 13.78
CA SER A 35 -15.49 -6.72 14.01
C SER A 35 -14.30 -7.49 13.42
N ALA A 36 -14.15 -8.76 13.81
CA ALA A 36 -13.13 -9.64 13.24
C ALA A 36 -13.27 -9.78 11.71
N GLN A 37 -14.50 -9.90 11.22
CA GLN A 37 -14.78 -10.04 9.78
C GLN A 37 -14.46 -8.75 9.00
N GLU A 38 -14.77 -7.58 9.57
CA GLU A 38 -14.41 -6.29 8.96
C GLU A 38 -12.89 -6.11 8.92
N THR A 39 -12.22 -6.47 10.01
CA THR A 39 -10.76 -6.43 10.13
C THR A 39 -10.11 -7.28 9.04
N GLU A 40 -10.51 -8.55 8.91
CA GLU A 40 -10.02 -9.44 7.86
C GLU A 40 -10.29 -8.86 6.46
N GLY A 41 -11.50 -8.34 6.23
CA GLY A 41 -11.86 -7.72 4.96
C GLY A 41 -10.99 -6.52 4.59
N ILE A 42 -10.66 -5.65 5.55
CA ILE A 42 -9.78 -4.49 5.36
C ILE A 42 -8.36 -4.96 5.01
N LEU A 43 -7.80 -5.89 5.81
CA LEU A 43 -6.46 -6.42 5.61
C LEU A 43 -6.32 -7.11 4.24
N MET A 44 -7.27 -7.96 3.88
CA MET A 44 -7.23 -8.67 2.60
C MET A 44 -7.33 -7.74 1.39
N ARG A 45 -8.12 -6.65 1.49
CA ARG A 45 -8.17 -5.63 0.43
C ARG A 45 -6.84 -4.88 0.33
N TYR A 46 -6.27 -4.46 1.45
CA TYR A 46 -4.97 -3.78 1.49
C TYR A 46 -3.87 -4.63 0.84
N TYR A 47 -3.69 -5.88 1.29
CA TYR A 47 -2.66 -6.77 0.75
C TYR A 47 -2.87 -7.12 -0.72
N ARG A 48 -4.13 -7.31 -1.15
CA ARG A 48 -4.44 -7.55 -2.57
C ARG A 48 -4.05 -6.37 -3.45
N THR A 49 -4.45 -5.15 -3.07
CA THR A 49 -4.09 -3.95 -3.82
C THR A 49 -2.58 -3.75 -3.86
N PHE A 50 -1.88 -4.02 -2.76
CA PHE A 50 -0.42 -3.93 -2.73
C PHE A 50 0.25 -4.95 -3.69
N GLY A 51 -0.21 -6.21 -3.67
CA GLY A 51 0.27 -7.24 -4.59
C GLY A 51 -0.04 -6.94 -6.06
N ASP A 52 -1.18 -6.31 -6.35
CA ASP A 52 -1.53 -5.86 -7.70
C ASP A 52 -0.60 -4.73 -8.18
N ILE A 53 -0.20 -3.82 -7.29
CA ILE A 53 0.75 -2.75 -7.61
C ILE A 53 2.13 -3.35 -7.93
N HIS A 54 2.61 -4.31 -7.15
CA HIS A 54 3.86 -5.02 -7.45
C HIS A 54 3.89 -5.56 -8.89
N LYS A 55 2.79 -6.23 -9.30
CA LYS A 55 2.66 -6.81 -10.63
C LYS A 55 2.53 -5.75 -11.72
N ARG A 56 1.68 -4.73 -11.53
CA ARG A 56 1.41 -3.69 -12.54
C ARG A 56 2.60 -2.79 -12.81
N TYR A 57 3.39 -2.49 -11.78
CA TYR A 57 4.53 -1.57 -11.87
C TYR A 57 5.86 -2.29 -11.90
N SER A 58 5.86 -3.59 -12.21
CA SER A 58 7.05 -4.44 -12.40
C SER A 58 8.06 -4.33 -11.23
N VAL A 59 7.55 -4.23 -10.01
CA VAL A 59 8.39 -4.23 -8.81
C VAL A 59 8.89 -5.65 -8.59
N PRO A 60 10.21 -5.87 -8.44
CA PRO A 60 10.76 -7.21 -8.23
C PRO A 60 10.13 -7.92 -7.02
N GLU A 61 10.00 -9.24 -7.13
CA GLU A 61 9.49 -10.06 -6.03
C GLU A 61 10.46 -9.99 -4.83
N GLY A 62 9.92 -9.85 -3.63
CA GLY A 62 10.71 -9.72 -2.39
C GLY A 62 11.23 -8.31 -2.12
N THR A 63 11.10 -7.35 -3.04
CA THR A 63 11.40 -5.94 -2.76
C THR A 63 10.38 -5.37 -1.78
N LEU A 64 10.86 -4.73 -0.72
CA LEU A 64 10.01 -3.92 0.15
C LEU A 64 9.86 -2.53 -0.47
N ILE A 65 8.62 -2.12 -0.71
CA ILE A 65 8.31 -0.81 -1.27
C ILE A 65 7.42 -0.01 -0.33
N SER A 66 7.59 1.30 -0.39
CA SER A 66 6.68 2.29 0.16
C SER A 66 6.04 3.08 -0.98
N ILE A 67 4.79 3.50 -0.77
CA ILE A 67 4.03 4.26 -1.77
C ILE A 67 3.49 5.52 -1.12
N ALA A 68 3.93 6.69 -1.58
CA ALA A 68 3.47 7.97 -1.07
C ALA A 68 1.97 8.17 -1.37
N PRO A 69 1.09 8.28 -0.36
CA PRO A 69 -0.36 8.37 -0.60
C PRO A 69 -0.77 9.69 -1.27
N THR A 70 0.04 10.75 -1.18
CA THR A 70 -0.23 12.05 -1.79
C THR A 70 0.16 12.11 -3.26
N THR A 71 1.26 11.46 -3.66
CA THR A 71 1.80 11.56 -5.03
C THR A 71 1.69 10.27 -5.82
N GLY A 72 1.47 9.12 -5.17
CA GLY A 72 1.50 7.80 -5.78
C GLY A 72 2.91 7.31 -6.13
N GLN A 73 3.96 8.01 -5.69
CA GLN A 73 5.34 7.60 -5.98
C GLN A 73 5.66 6.29 -5.26
N ILE A 74 6.16 5.32 -6.01
CA ILE A 74 6.60 4.00 -5.54
C ILE A 74 8.12 4.02 -5.39
N PHE A 75 8.61 3.72 -4.20
CA PHE A 75 10.03 3.71 -3.90
C PHE A 75 10.39 2.55 -2.98
N GLU A 76 11.63 2.06 -3.10
CA GLU A 76 12.15 1.02 -2.23
C GLU A 76 12.26 1.53 -0.79
N ASP A 77 11.76 0.73 0.15
CA ASP A 77 11.87 1.04 1.57
C ASP A 77 13.24 0.63 2.08
N THR A 78 14.02 1.62 2.50
CA THR A 78 15.41 1.44 2.98
C THR A 78 15.50 1.51 4.49
N SER A 79 14.36 1.56 5.19
CA SER A 79 14.32 1.70 6.65
C SER A 79 14.62 0.40 7.42
N HIS A 80 15.10 -0.65 6.74
CA HIS A 80 15.42 -1.96 7.33
C HIS A 80 16.91 -2.33 7.28
N ASP A 81 17.79 -1.37 6.97
CA ASP A 81 19.25 -1.48 7.12
C ASP A 81 19.76 -0.77 8.39
#